data_AF-A0A431JED1-F1
#
_entry.id   AF-A0A431JED1-F1
#
_cell.length_a   1.000
_cell.length_b   1.000
_cell.length_c   1.000
_cell.angle_alpha   90.00
_cell.angle_beta   90.00
_cell.angle_gamma   90.00
#
_symmetry.space_group_name_H-M   'P 1'
#
loop_
_entity.id
_entity.type
_entity.pdbx_description
1 polymer ?
#
loop_
_entity_poly.entity_id
_entity_poly.type
_entity_poly.pdbx_seq_one_letter_code
_entity_poly.pdbx_strand_id
1 'polypeptide(L)'
;MAGYNQSQTSTVITASAPTNANNPATGQGAKFAPSVVNRVIGRVDAVGNVDTSTSLGDAYNGDNIRSAVSLDGQRFYTAGNISGGSQNATGGVRTTTLGASSSTQVAGSAGPVLSTSNINRVDIQNGQLYAASRQAANNGIWAIGTGTPTGLAASATRLFDYNALVSAATGRSAGNTSATTNFQGPYDFYFSNASTVYVADAILGISRFSLTGAAVWKYDYTFSSTGGVQNDGSNGKPKQAGGAIGLTGRVLDSGETVLYATGGFSGNVVNGTLDSYGGNYLYALIDKGAQSDFTILDKAAATESFKGVALAPVPEPASLLLLAAGLGVLVVRARQQRASTR
;
A
#
# COMPACT_ATOMS: atom_id res chain seq x y z
N MET A 1 -19.52 -5.24 -16.01
CA MET A 1 -18.34 -4.74 -15.28
C MET A 1 -17.64 -5.95 -14.71
N ALA A 2 -16.45 -6.26 -15.20
CA ALA A 2 -15.71 -7.44 -14.78
C ALA A 2 -14.97 -7.12 -13.48
N GLY A 3 -15.49 -7.62 -12.36
CA GLY A 3 -14.78 -7.64 -11.08
C GLY A 3 -13.64 -8.65 -11.19
N TYR A 4 -12.40 -8.16 -11.18
CA TYR A 4 -11.24 -9.02 -11.28
C TYR A 4 -10.74 -9.42 -9.88
N ASN A 5 -10.72 -10.74 -9.65
CA ASN A 5 -10.20 -11.47 -8.51
C ASN A 5 -8.76 -11.10 -8.16
N GLN A 6 -8.53 -10.35 -7.07
CA GLN A 6 -7.20 -10.24 -6.48
C GLN A 6 -7.02 -11.29 -5.37
N SER A 7 -6.36 -12.40 -5.69
CA SER A 7 -5.70 -13.23 -4.68
C SER A 7 -4.53 -12.46 -4.07
N GLN A 8 -4.79 -11.83 -2.94
CA GLN A 8 -3.75 -11.40 -2.00
C GLN A 8 -4.08 -11.97 -0.63
N THR A 9 -3.62 -13.19 -0.38
CA THR A 9 -3.26 -13.59 0.98
C THR A 9 -2.02 -12.77 1.35
N SER A 10 -2.20 -11.73 2.17
CA SER A 10 -1.08 -11.18 2.94
C SER A 10 -0.65 -12.23 3.97
N THR A 11 0.08 -13.25 3.53
CA THR A 11 0.95 -13.99 4.42
C THR A 11 2.20 -13.14 4.59
N VAL A 12 2.46 -12.72 5.83
CA VAL A 12 3.74 -12.13 6.21
C VAL A 12 4.81 -13.18 5.93
N ILE A 13 5.47 -13.09 4.77
CA ILE A 13 6.73 -13.79 4.55
C ILE A 13 7.77 -12.96 5.29
N THR A 14 8.11 -13.41 6.50
CA THR A 14 9.32 -12.97 7.18
C THR A 14 10.49 -13.44 6.31
N ALA A 15 10.93 -12.58 5.38
CA ALA A 15 12.26 -12.74 4.82
C ALA A 15 13.22 -12.64 6.01
N SER A 16 13.92 -13.72 6.33
CA SER A 16 15.15 -13.64 7.09
C SER A 16 16.06 -12.70 6.30
N ALA A 17 16.10 -11.44 6.71
CA ALA A 17 17.03 -10.48 6.16
C ALA A 17 18.43 -11.09 6.29
N PRO A 18 19.30 -10.99 5.27
CA PRO A 18 20.72 -11.27 5.49
C PRO A 18 21.19 -10.30 6.58
N THR A 19 21.34 -10.83 7.79
CA THR A 19 21.80 -10.06 8.93
C THR A 19 23.27 -9.75 8.69
N ASN A 20 23.62 -8.47 8.71
CA ASN A 20 24.97 -8.10 9.10
C ASN A 20 25.19 -8.67 10.51
N ALA A 21 26.12 -9.62 10.66
CA ALA A 21 26.42 -10.24 11.95
C ALA A 21 26.82 -9.24 13.03
N ASN A 22 27.11 -7.98 12.67
CA ASN A 22 27.57 -6.95 13.58
C ASN A 22 26.47 -5.98 14.06
N ASN A 23 25.22 -6.02 13.57
CA ASN A 23 24.14 -5.18 14.12
C ASN A 23 22.70 -5.63 13.73
N PRO A 24 22.06 -6.55 14.51
CA PRO A 24 20.68 -6.96 14.28
C PRO A 24 19.61 -5.89 14.62
N ALA A 25 19.99 -4.77 15.24
CA ALA A 25 19.04 -3.71 15.64
C ALA A 25 18.73 -2.69 14.54
N THR A 26 19.46 -2.71 13.43
CA THR A 26 19.15 -1.89 12.26
C THR A 26 18.73 -2.82 11.13
N GLY A 27 17.43 -3.03 10.94
CA GLY A 27 16.83 -3.79 9.83
C GLY A 27 17.05 -3.15 8.45
N GLN A 28 18.29 -2.77 8.15
CA GLN A 28 18.69 -2.05 6.97
C GLN A 28 19.45 -3.03 6.07
N GLY A 29 18.73 -3.90 5.35
CA GLY A 29 19.20 -4.43 4.06
C GLY A 29 19.36 -3.32 2.99
N ALA A 30 19.39 -2.06 3.44
CA ALA A 30 19.07 -0.82 2.76
C ALA A 30 20.31 -0.03 2.30
N LYS A 31 21.47 -0.69 2.15
CA LYS A 31 22.67 -0.04 1.62
C LYS A 31 23.44 -0.87 0.60
N PHE A 32 22.97 -2.09 0.32
CA PHE A 32 23.63 -2.95 -0.64
C PHE A 32 23.20 -2.60 -2.07
N ALA A 33 24.14 -2.76 -3.00
CA ALA A 33 23.83 -2.74 -4.41
C ALA A 33 22.92 -3.93 -4.77
N PRO A 34 21.94 -3.76 -5.67
CA PRO A 34 21.02 -4.81 -6.03
C PRO A 34 21.69 -5.94 -6.80
N SER A 35 22.89 -5.70 -7.35
CA SER A 35 23.77 -6.74 -7.91
C SER A 35 24.45 -7.62 -6.85
N VAL A 36 24.40 -7.22 -5.58
CA VAL A 36 24.94 -7.98 -4.42
C VAL A 36 23.80 -8.58 -3.61
N VAL A 37 22.76 -7.79 -3.35
CA VAL A 37 21.54 -8.22 -2.66
C VAL A 37 20.33 -7.88 -3.52
N ASN A 38 19.86 -8.87 -4.27
CA ASN A 38 18.75 -8.72 -5.21
C ASN A 38 17.45 -8.32 -4.49
N ARG A 39 16.57 -7.63 -5.22
CA ARG A 39 15.22 -7.29 -4.74
C ARG A 39 14.24 -8.36 -5.15
N VAL A 40 13.81 -9.15 -4.18
CA VAL A 40 12.92 -10.29 -4.41
C VAL A 40 11.47 -9.85 -4.34
N ILE A 41 10.68 -10.28 -5.33
CA ILE A 41 9.21 -10.18 -5.31
C ILE A 41 8.68 -11.58 -5.05
N GLY A 42 8.06 -11.77 -3.88
CA GLY A 42 7.35 -13.00 -3.55
C GLY A 42 5.92 -12.94 -4.09
N ARG A 43 5.51 -13.96 -4.84
CA ARG A 43 4.12 -14.19 -5.23
C ARG A 43 3.56 -15.32 -4.38
N VAL A 44 2.35 -15.14 -3.88
CA VAL A 44 1.56 -16.21 -3.27
C VAL A 44 0.34 -16.41 -4.15
N ASP A 45 0.10 -17.63 -4.61
CA ASP A 45 -1.10 -17.94 -5.39
C ASP A 45 -2.31 -18.26 -4.50
N ALA A 46 -3.47 -18.47 -5.13
CA ALA A 46 -4.73 -18.73 -4.42
C ALA A 46 -4.75 -20.05 -3.64
N VAL A 47 -3.80 -20.97 -3.90
CA VAL A 47 -3.63 -22.24 -3.18
C VAL A 47 -2.57 -22.10 -2.09
N GLY A 48 -1.92 -20.93 -1.98
CA GLY A 48 -0.87 -20.65 -1.01
C GLY A 48 0.52 -21.05 -1.47
N ASN A 49 0.72 -21.40 -2.75
CA ASN A 49 2.07 -21.66 -3.26
C ASN A 49 2.86 -20.37 -3.29
N VAL A 50 4.08 -20.41 -2.75
CA VAL A 50 5.01 -19.27 -2.69
C VAL A 50 6.03 -19.40 -3.82
N ASP A 51 6.17 -18.33 -4.60
CA ASP A 51 7.12 -18.22 -5.70
C ASP A 51 7.99 -16.96 -5.51
N THR A 52 9.29 -17.16 -5.31
CA THR A 52 10.29 -16.11 -5.12
C THR A 52 11.28 -16.04 -6.29
N SER A 53 10.93 -16.61 -7.45
CA SER A 53 11.79 -16.65 -8.64
C SER A 53 12.08 -15.27 -9.26
N THR A 54 11.28 -14.26 -8.93
CA THR A 54 11.47 -12.88 -9.42
C THR A 54 12.43 -12.14 -8.50
N SER A 55 13.63 -11.86 -8.99
CA SER A 55 14.76 -11.39 -8.17
C SER A 55 15.59 -10.34 -8.92
N LEU A 56 15.32 -9.07 -8.66
CA LEU A 56 15.83 -7.94 -9.45
C LEU A 56 17.24 -7.52 -9.03
N GLY A 57 18.19 -7.59 -9.96
CA GLY A 57 19.57 -7.14 -9.79
C GLY A 57 19.80 -5.66 -10.09
N ASP A 58 18.77 -4.93 -10.52
CA ASP A 58 18.89 -3.58 -11.11
C ASP A 58 18.02 -2.51 -10.43
N ALA A 59 17.31 -2.86 -9.35
CA ALA A 59 16.30 -2.01 -8.73
C ALA A 59 16.71 -1.49 -7.34
N TYR A 60 16.37 -0.23 -7.06
CA TYR A 60 16.46 0.41 -5.74
C TYR A 60 17.87 0.39 -5.15
N ASN A 61 18.85 0.87 -5.93
CA ASN A 61 20.24 0.82 -5.52
C ASN A 61 20.53 1.64 -4.26
N GLY A 62 21.18 0.99 -3.29
CA GLY A 62 21.60 1.61 -2.05
C GLY A 62 20.48 1.91 -1.06
N ASP A 63 19.24 1.44 -1.27
CA ASP A 63 18.13 1.64 -0.31
C ASP A 63 17.15 0.45 -0.33
N ASN A 64 15.84 0.62 -0.13
CA ASN A 64 14.85 -0.47 -0.04
C ASN A 64 13.82 -0.44 -1.18
N ILE A 65 13.46 -1.63 -1.66
CA ILE A 65 12.15 -1.87 -2.26
C ILE A 65 11.07 -1.78 -1.16
N ARG A 66 9.91 -1.20 -1.46
CA ARG A 66 8.87 -0.88 -0.46
C ARG A 66 7.50 -1.44 -0.79
N SER A 67 7.18 -1.62 -2.08
CA SER A 67 5.87 -2.06 -2.51
C SER A 67 5.95 -2.84 -3.81
N ALA A 68 5.05 -3.81 -3.97
CA ALA A 68 4.80 -4.52 -5.21
C ALA A 68 3.29 -4.68 -5.41
N VAL A 69 2.82 -4.58 -6.65
CA VAL A 69 1.43 -4.84 -7.04
C VAL A 69 1.40 -5.59 -8.37
N SER A 70 0.39 -6.43 -8.54
CA SER A 70 0.15 -7.17 -9.78
C SER A 70 -1.36 -7.28 -10.02
N LEU A 71 -1.75 -7.25 -11.30
CA LEU A 71 -3.11 -7.62 -11.69
C LEU A 71 -3.23 -9.14 -11.88
N ASP A 72 -2.24 -9.79 -12.47
CA ASP A 72 -2.38 -11.15 -13.00
C ASP A 72 -1.44 -12.17 -12.37
N GLY A 73 -0.59 -11.74 -11.43
CA GLY A 73 0.47 -12.57 -10.85
C GLY A 73 1.60 -12.90 -11.84
N GLN A 74 1.60 -12.30 -13.04
CA GLN A 74 2.58 -12.52 -14.10
C GLN A 74 3.40 -11.26 -14.39
N ARG A 75 2.81 -10.08 -14.23
CA ARG A 75 3.49 -8.78 -14.30
C ARG A 75 3.41 -8.05 -12.97
N PHE A 76 4.53 -7.50 -12.54
CA PHE A 76 4.64 -6.77 -11.29
C PHE A 76 5.01 -5.32 -11.54
N TYR A 77 4.49 -4.44 -10.69
CA TYR A 77 4.91 -3.07 -10.54
C TYR A 77 5.47 -2.91 -9.14
N THR A 78 6.57 -2.21 -9.01
CA THR A 78 7.25 -2.02 -7.73
C THR A 78 7.55 -0.55 -7.50
N ALA A 79 7.74 -0.20 -6.23
CA ALA A 79 8.22 1.09 -5.78
C ALA A 79 9.23 0.93 -4.66
N GLY A 80 10.02 1.97 -4.43
CA GLY A 80 11.01 2.00 -3.37
C GLY A 80 11.77 3.30 -3.30
N ASN A 81 12.94 3.22 -2.69
CA ASN A 81 13.88 4.33 -2.56
C ASN A 81 15.26 3.94 -3.07
N ILE A 82 16.14 4.91 -3.10
CA ILE A 82 17.53 4.82 -3.55
C ILE A 82 18.39 5.74 -2.67
N SER A 83 19.70 5.50 -2.65
CA SER A 83 20.67 6.40 -2.00
C SER A 83 21.96 6.54 -2.84
N GLY A 84 22.73 7.62 -2.62
CA GLY A 84 24.05 7.87 -3.25
C GLY A 84 24.08 8.72 -4.54
N GLY A 85 25.25 9.14 -5.02
CA GLY A 85 25.35 10.15 -6.11
C GLY A 85 24.82 9.76 -7.50
N SER A 86 24.59 8.47 -7.78
CA SER A 86 24.12 7.95 -9.09
C SER A 86 22.61 7.63 -9.12
N GLN A 87 21.83 8.47 -8.44
CA GLN A 87 20.50 8.20 -7.92
C GLN A 87 19.33 8.35 -8.92
N ASN A 88 19.44 8.05 -10.22
CA ASN A 88 18.27 8.21 -11.11
C ASN A 88 17.82 6.92 -11.82
N ALA A 89 18.74 6.10 -12.36
CA ALA A 89 18.35 4.97 -13.22
C ALA A 89 17.68 3.77 -12.50
N THR A 90 17.83 3.66 -11.17
CA THR A 90 17.44 2.44 -10.43
C THR A 90 16.21 2.63 -9.53
N GLY A 91 15.72 3.86 -9.37
CA GLY A 91 14.61 4.15 -8.46
C GLY A 91 13.25 4.23 -9.15
N GLY A 92 12.35 5.02 -8.57
CA GLY A 92 11.04 5.32 -9.14
C GLY A 92 10.07 4.13 -9.13
N VAL A 93 9.13 4.14 -10.07
CA VAL A 93 8.21 3.01 -10.30
C VAL A 93 8.79 2.13 -11.38
N ARG A 94 8.84 0.83 -11.13
CA ARG A 94 9.45 -0.15 -12.05
C ARG A 94 8.50 -1.29 -12.34
N THR A 95 8.56 -1.85 -13.54
CA THR A 95 7.79 -3.03 -13.94
C THR A 95 8.72 -4.21 -14.28
N THR A 96 8.22 -5.43 -14.08
CA THR A 96 8.92 -6.67 -14.40
C THR A 96 7.91 -7.80 -14.58
N THR A 97 8.37 -8.99 -14.99
CA THR A 97 7.54 -10.20 -15.12
C THR A 97 8.00 -11.30 -14.17
N LEU A 98 7.14 -12.28 -13.93
CA LEU A 98 7.46 -13.44 -13.12
C LEU A 98 8.73 -14.15 -13.62
N GLY A 99 9.62 -14.46 -12.68
CA GLY A 99 10.90 -15.13 -12.94
C GLY A 99 12.00 -14.23 -13.51
N ALA A 100 11.73 -12.93 -13.70
CA ALA A 100 12.73 -12.02 -14.24
C ALA A 100 13.79 -11.62 -13.20
N SER A 101 14.98 -11.28 -13.71
CA SER A 101 16.12 -10.78 -12.92
C SER A 101 16.41 -9.30 -13.11
N SER A 102 15.64 -8.62 -13.97
CA SER A 102 15.75 -7.19 -14.27
C SER A 102 14.38 -6.54 -14.40
N SER A 103 14.35 -5.22 -14.45
CA SER A 103 13.14 -4.42 -14.45
C SER A 103 13.23 -3.19 -15.35
N THR A 104 12.09 -2.74 -15.86
CA THR A 104 11.97 -1.52 -16.65
C THR A 104 11.47 -0.39 -15.76
N GLN A 105 12.18 0.74 -15.74
CA GLN A 105 11.73 1.93 -15.01
C GLN A 105 10.60 2.63 -15.79
N VAL A 106 9.36 2.52 -15.31
CA VAL A 106 8.20 3.13 -15.95
C VAL A 106 8.01 4.58 -15.52
N ALA A 107 8.50 4.98 -14.35
CA ALA A 107 8.57 6.38 -13.93
C ALA A 107 9.84 6.63 -13.10
N GLY A 108 10.56 7.72 -13.35
CA GLY A 108 11.64 8.19 -12.48
C GLY A 108 13.07 8.15 -13.04
N SER A 109 13.34 8.64 -14.25
CA SER A 109 14.69 9.13 -14.65
C SER A 109 14.71 9.77 -16.04
N ALA A 110 13.76 9.41 -16.91
CA ALA A 110 13.74 9.85 -18.32
C ALA A 110 12.46 10.62 -18.70
N GLY A 111 11.75 11.18 -17.72
CA GLY A 111 10.54 12.00 -17.93
C GLY A 111 10.19 12.85 -16.71
N PRO A 112 9.34 13.88 -16.85
CA PRO A 112 9.15 14.90 -15.83
C PRO A 112 8.28 14.44 -14.64
N VAL A 113 8.61 15.03 -13.48
CA VAL A 113 7.84 15.26 -12.25
C VAL A 113 7.68 14.15 -11.18
N LEU A 114 7.93 12.86 -11.43
CA LEU A 114 8.09 11.90 -10.32
C LEU A 114 9.56 11.60 -10.10
N SER A 115 10.16 12.27 -9.09
CA SER A 115 11.54 11.99 -8.69
C SER A 115 11.75 10.52 -8.41
N THR A 116 12.97 10.10 -8.68
CA THR A 116 13.47 8.73 -8.68
C THR A 116 13.54 8.13 -7.26
N SER A 117 13.29 8.91 -6.21
CA SER A 117 13.44 8.51 -4.81
C SER A 117 12.15 8.61 -4.00
N ASN A 118 12.07 7.77 -2.97
CA ASN A 118 11.11 7.81 -1.86
C ASN A 118 9.64 7.60 -2.25
N ILE A 119 9.37 6.58 -3.07
CA ILE A 119 8.01 6.10 -3.37
C ILE A 119 7.67 4.97 -2.40
N ASN A 120 6.65 5.15 -1.57
CA ASN A 120 6.28 4.19 -0.53
C ASN A 120 5.39 3.07 -1.05
N ARG A 121 4.43 3.42 -1.92
CA ARG A 121 3.41 2.49 -2.40
C ARG A 121 3.20 2.64 -3.88
N VAL A 122 2.95 1.50 -4.54
CA VAL A 122 2.26 1.43 -5.83
C VAL A 122 1.00 0.59 -5.66
N ASP A 123 -0.04 0.95 -6.39
CA ASP A 123 -1.27 0.17 -6.45
C ASP A 123 -1.96 0.37 -7.81
N ILE A 124 -2.81 -0.58 -8.19
CA ILE A 124 -3.58 -0.55 -9.43
C ILE A 124 -5.06 -0.45 -9.09
N GLN A 125 -5.67 0.65 -9.50
CA GLN A 125 -7.07 0.95 -9.20
C GLN A 125 -7.80 1.24 -10.51
N ASN A 126 -8.89 0.50 -10.75
CA ASN A 126 -9.66 0.60 -12.00
C ASN A 126 -8.81 0.49 -13.28
N GLY A 127 -7.78 -0.37 -13.25
CA GLY A 127 -6.86 -0.59 -14.37
C GLY A 127 -5.80 0.51 -14.57
N GLN A 128 -5.74 1.53 -13.70
CA GLN A 128 -4.73 2.58 -13.72
C GLN A 128 -3.70 2.35 -12.61
N LEU A 129 -2.41 2.48 -12.95
CA LEU A 129 -1.31 2.42 -11.99
C LEU A 129 -1.16 3.77 -11.27
N TYR A 130 -1.05 3.71 -9.95
CA TYR A 130 -0.82 4.86 -9.09
C TYR A 130 0.39 4.65 -8.17
N ALA A 131 0.97 5.76 -7.70
CA ALA A 131 2.08 5.74 -6.76
C ALA A 131 1.92 6.79 -5.65
N ALA A 132 2.31 6.45 -4.42
CA ALA A 132 2.44 7.36 -3.30
C ALA A 132 3.90 7.79 -3.14
N SER A 133 4.20 9.04 -3.46
CA SER A 133 5.51 9.63 -3.27
C SER A 133 5.56 10.42 -1.97
N ARG A 134 6.55 10.11 -1.14
CA ARG A 134 6.89 10.88 0.06
C ARG A 134 8.08 11.82 -0.15
N GLN A 135 8.57 11.96 -1.38
CA GLN A 135 9.63 12.90 -1.66
C GLN A 135 9.12 14.34 -1.48
N ALA A 136 9.80 15.17 -0.70
CA ALA A 136 9.33 16.51 -0.34
C ALA A 136 8.87 17.36 -1.54
N ALA A 137 9.66 17.41 -2.61
CA ALA A 137 9.35 18.18 -3.82
C ALA A 137 8.19 17.59 -4.65
N ASN A 138 7.91 16.29 -4.51
CA ASN A 138 6.95 15.54 -5.31
C ASN A 138 5.96 14.77 -4.43
N ASN A 139 5.64 15.31 -3.26
CA ASN A 139 4.85 14.62 -2.25
C ASN A 139 3.39 14.54 -2.70
N GLY A 140 2.79 13.34 -2.66
CA GLY A 140 1.40 13.14 -3.06
C GLY A 140 1.14 11.82 -3.78
N ILE A 141 -0.09 11.71 -4.30
CA ILE A 141 -0.53 10.57 -5.11
C ILE A 141 -0.39 10.91 -6.59
N TRP A 142 0.15 9.96 -7.35
CA TRP A 142 0.51 10.13 -8.76
C TRP A 142 -0.18 9.07 -9.60
N ALA A 143 -0.79 9.47 -10.71
CA ALA A 143 -1.14 8.56 -11.79
C ALA A 143 0.09 8.33 -12.69
N ILE A 144 0.40 7.07 -12.98
CA ILE A 144 1.58 6.69 -13.75
C ILE A 144 1.17 6.23 -15.15
N GLY A 145 1.46 7.04 -16.16
CA GLY A 145 1.03 6.82 -17.53
C GLY A 145 -0.49 6.68 -17.66
N THR A 146 -0.91 6.04 -18.74
CA THR A 146 -2.29 5.57 -18.91
C THR A 146 -2.35 4.07 -18.66
N GLY A 147 -3.31 3.63 -17.86
CA GLY A 147 -3.49 2.23 -17.53
C GLY A 147 -2.32 1.68 -16.70
N THR A 148 -1.79 0.53 -17.13
CA THR A 148 -0.60 -0.11 -16.54
C THR A 148 0.55 -0.08 -17.55
N PRO A 149 1.37 1.00 -17.59
CA PRO A 149 2.39 1.17 -18.61
C PRO A 149 3.48 0.09 -18.49
N THR A 150 4.11 -0.29 -19.61
CA THR A 150 5.26 -1.21 -19.61
C THR A 150 6.53 -0.60 -20.19
N GLY A 151 6.39 0.52 -20.90
CA GLY A 151 7.51 1.23 -21.53
C GLY A 151 8.28 2.11 -20.55
N LEU A 152 9.48 2.51 -20.96
CA LEU A 152 10.32 3.45 -20.22
C LEU A 152 9.64 4.81 -20.09
N ALA A 153 9.75 5.41 -18.91
CA ALA A 153 9.41 6.81 -18.63
C ALA A 153 8.03 7.27 -19.11
N ALA A 154 6.99 6.53 -18.74
CA ALA A 154 5.62 7.01 -18.83
C ALA A 154 5.47 8.35 -18.09
N SER A 155 4.65 9.24 -18.65
CA SER A 155 4.30 10.52 -18.01
C SER A 155 3.65 10.27 -16.65
N ALA A 156 4.05 10.98 -15.61
CA ALA A 156 3.41 10.93 -14.31
C ALA A 156 2.62 12.22 -14.07
N THR A 157 1.37 12.09 -13.63
CA THR A 157 0.51 13.23 -13.28
C THR A 157 0.21 13.20 -11.80
N ARG A 158 0.63 14.25 -11.07
CA ARG A 158 0.30 14.40 -9.66
C ARG A 158 -1.19 14.69 -9.54
N LEU A 159 -1.93 13.82 -8.84
CA LEU A 159 -3.33 14.06 -8.54
C LEU A 159 -3.45 15.28 -7.62
N PHE A 160 -2.62 15.33 -6.59
CA PHE A 160 -2.51 16.48 -5.69
C PHE A 160 -1.19 16.51 -4.96
N ASP A 161 -0.81 17.71 -4.53
CA ASP A 161 0.27 17.94 -3.58
C ASP A 161 -0.26 17.65 -2.16
N TYR A 162 0.13 16.51 -1.59
CA TYR A 162 -0.35 16.14 -0.25
C TYR A 162 0.17 17.12 0.80
N ASN A 163 1.42 17.59 0.68
CA ASN A 163 1.95 18.61 1.58
C ASN A 163 1.11 19.88 1.53
N ALA A 164 0.88 20.42 0.33
CA ALA A 164 0.17 21.70 0.20
C ALA A 164 -1.29 21.62 0.70
N LEU A 165 -2.02 20.55 0.34
CA LEU A 165 -3.42 20.42 0.74
C LEU A 165 -3.59 20.21 2.24
N VAL A 166 -2.77 19.35 2.84
CA VAL A 166 -2.84 19.09 4.29
C VAL A 166 -2.40 20.32 5.08
N SER A 167 -1.31 20.98 4.67
CA SER A 167 -0.84 22.20 5.33
C SER A 167 -1.88 23.31 5.29
N ALA A 168 -2.49 23.55 4.13
CA ALA A 168 -3.52 24.57 3.97
C ALA A 168 -4.76 24.29 4.84
N ALA A 169 -5.16 23.02 4.96
CA ALA A 169 -6.37 22.66 5.70
C ALA A 169 -6.18 22.55 7.23
N THR A 170 -4.97 22.18 7.69
CA THR A 170 -4.73 21.85 9.11
C THR A 170 -3.79 22.82 9.81
N GLY A 171 -3.12 23.71 9.09
CA GLY A 171 -2.04 24.56 9.63
C GLY A 171 -0.77 23.79 9.98
N ARG A 172 -0.69 22.49 9.66
CA ARG A 172 0.46 21.62 9.91
C ARG A 172 1.50 21.75 8.79
N SER A 173 2.74 21.36 9.04
CA SER A 173 3.87 21.40 8.10
C SER A 173 4.43 20.01 7.85
N ALA A 174 4.98 19.75 6.66
CA ALA A 174 5.65 18.48 6.41
C ALA A 174 6.91 18.36 7.30
N GLY A 175 7.15 17.21 7.94
CA GLY A 175 8.36 17.02 8.73
C GLY A 175 8.34 15.89 9.75
N ASN A 176 9.50 15.67 10.37
CA ASN A 176 9.70 14.68 11.46
C ASN A 176 10.18 15.33 12.77
N THR A 177 10.15 16.66 12.85
CA THR A 177 10.84 17.42 13.91
C THR A 177 9.93 17.93 15.02
N SER A 178 8.63 18.07 14.77
CA SER A 178 7.66 18.60 15.72
C SER A 178 6.34 17.83 15.63
N ALA A 179 5.68 17.83 16.76
CA ALA A 179 4.93 16.70 17.25
C ALA A 179 3.41 16.96 17.17
N THR A 180 3.09 18.24 17.29
CA THR A 180 1.77 18.84 17.23
C THR A 180 1.48 19.48 15.88
N THR A 181 2.50 19.60 15.02
CA THR A 181 2.41 20.37 13.77
C THR A 181 2.81 19.57 12.54
N ASN A 182 3.17 18.29 12.60
CA ASN A 182 3.75 17.61 11.43
C ASN A 182 2.98 16.42 10.88
N PHE A 183 3.37 16.02 9.67
CA PHE A 183 2.85 14.89 8.92
C PHE A 183 3.93 14.25 8.04
N GLN A 184 3.78 12.96 7.74
CA GLN A 184 4.77 12.14 7.02
C GLN A 184 4.18 11.30 5.88
N GLY A 185 2.95 11.53 5.48
CA GLY A 185 2.32 10.86 4.35
C GLY A 185 2.88 11.33 3.01
N PRO A 186 2.48 10.67 1.92
CA PRO A 186 1.68 9.45 1.90
C PRO A 186 2.53 8.19 2.13
N TYR A 187 2.05 7.26 2.98
CA TYR A 187 2.62 5.91 3.16
C TYR A 187 1.88 4.86 2.32
N ASP A 188 0.56 4.95 2.30
CA ASP A 188 -0.33 4.07 1.54
C ASP A 188 -1.59 4.85 1.11
N PHE A 189 -2.38 4.30 0.21
CA PHE A 189 -3.61 4.94 -0.26
C PHE A 189 -4.65 3.92 -0.71
N TYR A 190 -5.92 4.31 -0.66
CA TYR A 190 -7.04 3.51 -1.14
C TYR A 190 -8.06 4.42 -1.84
N PHE A 191 -8.47 4.06 -3.06
CA PHE A 191 -9.56 4.72 -3.76
C PHE A 191 -10.87 4.00 -3.47
N SER A 192 -11.85 4.67 -2.86
CA SER A 192 -13.21 4.12 -2.77
C SER A 192 -13.98 4.28 -4.07
N ASN A 193 -13.59 5.25 -4.90
CA ASN A 193 -14.06 5.47 -6.27
C ASN A 193 -13.11 6.43 -7.00
N ALA A 194 -13.39 6.77 -8.25
CA ALA A 194 -12.57 7.67 -9.06
C ALA A 194 -12.42 9.09 -8.48
N SER A 195 -13.31 9.49 -7.56
CA SER A 195 -13.39 10.84 -7.00
C SER A 195 -13.14 10.88 -5.49
N THR A 196 -12.72 9.79 -4.85
CA THR A 196 -12.43 9.76 -3.41
C THR A 196 -11.23 8.85 -3.14
N VAL A 197 -10.24 9.40 -2.46
CA VAL A 197 -9.04 8.68 -2.02
C VAL A 197 -8.78 8.91 -0.54
N TYR A 198 -8.40 7.84 0.13
CA TYR A 198 -7.93 7.84 1.51
C TYR A 198 -6.42 7.66 1.49
N VAL A 199 -5.70 8.42 2.29
CA VAL A 199 -4.25 8.42 2.35
C VAL A 199 -3.80 8.15 3.77
N ALA A 200 -2.94 7.15 3.93
CA ALA A 200 -2.31 6.82 5.20
C ALA A 200 -1.06 7.68 5.44
N ASP A 201 -0.94 8.17 6.67
CA ASP A 201 0.15 8.99 7.17
C ASP A 201 0.60 8.47 8.53
N ALA A 202 1.91 8.24 8.69
CA ALA A 202 2.48 7.67 9.92
C ALA A 202 2.39 8.59 11.16
N ILE A 203 1.95 9.84 10.99
CA ILE A 203 1.68 10.77 12.09
C ILE A 203 0.21 11.19 12.10
N LEU A 204 -0.33 11.63 10.97
CA LEU A 204 -1.71 12.15 10.95
C LEU A 204 -2.77 11.07 11.06
N GLY A 205 -2.45 9.82 10.75
CA GLY A 205 -3.46 8.79 10.58
C GLY A 205 -3.97 8.74 9.14
N ILE A 206 -5.27 8.64 8.96
CA ILE A 206 -5.89 8.49 7.65
C ILE A 206 -6.60 9.81 7.28
N SER A 207 -6.26 10.35 6.11
CA SER A 207 -6.88 11.55 5.56
C SER A 207 -7.68 11.23 4.30
N ARG A 208 -8.87 11.83 4.17
CA ARG A 208 -9.75 11.72 3.02
C ARG A 208 -9.58 12.93 2.11
N PHE A 209 -9.51 12.66 0.81
CA PHE A 209 -9.50 13.65 -0.25
C PHE A 209 -10.59 13.31 -1.26
N SER A 210 -11.20 14.34 -1.83
CA SER A 210 -12.17 14.18 -2.90
C SER A 210 -11.83 15.02 -4.11
N LEU A 211 -12.15 14.48 -5.27
CA LEU A 211 -12.09 15.18 -6.53
C LEU A 211 -13.29 16.11 -6.62
N THR A 212 -13.00 17.40 -6.69
CA THR A 212 -13.97 18.42 -7.11
C THR A 212 -13.94 18.55 -8.64
N GLY A 213 -14.86 19.31 -9.22
CA GLY A 213 -14.87 19.55 -10.66
C GLY A 213 -13.50 19.98 -11.22
N ALA A 214 -13.29 19.81 -12.53
CA ALA A 214 -12.07 20.19 -13.24
C ALA A 214 -10.77 19.51 -12.74
N ALA A 215 -10.84 18.26 -12.29
CA ALA A 215 -9.67 17.49 -11.84
C ALA A 215 -8.91 18.09 -10.64
N VAL A 216 -9.59 18.94 -9.85
CA VAL A 216 -9.02 19.56 -8.65
C VAL A 216 -9.37 18.72 -7.42
N TRP A 217 -8.36 18.18 -6.76
CA TRP A 217 -8.55 17.47 -5.49
C TRP A 217 -8.56 18.45 -4.32
N LYS A 218 -9.42 18.19 -3.33
CA LYS A 218 -9.43 18.87 -2.05
C LYS A 218 -9.19 17.90 -0.90
N TYR A 219 -8.59 18.41 0.16
CA TYR A 219 -8.63 17.76 1.46
C TYR A 219 -10.04 17.89 2.06
N ASP A 220 -10.59 16.80 2.57
CA ASP A 220 -11.89 16.82 3.26
C ASP A 220 -11.69 16.81 4.79
N TYR A 221 -11.04 15.77 5.32
CA TYR A 221 -10.77 15.63 6.74
C TYR A 221 -9.74 14.51 7.00
N THR A 222 -9.13 14.55 8.18
CA THR A 222 -8.41 13.44 8.81
C THR A 222 -9.31 12.83 9.88
N PHE A 223 -9.36 11.51 9.98
CA PHE A 223 -10.09 10.85 11.06
C PHE A 223 -9.39 11.11 12.39
N SER A 224 -10.09 11.77 13.31
CA SER A 224 -9.55 12.23 14.60
C SER A 224 -8.97 11.09 15.45
N SER A 225 -9.50 9.89 15.27
CA SER A 225 -9.16 8.68 16.03
C SER A 225 -7.95 7.91 15.45
N THR A 226 -7.50 8.23 14.25
CA THR A 226 -6.48 7.43 13.53
C THR A 226 -5.07 7.99 13.60
N GLY A 227 -4.91 9.23 14.04
CA GLY A 227 -3.63 9.89 14.24
C GLY A 227 -3.22 9.96 15.71
N GLY A 228 -1.95 10.28 15.95
CA GLY A 228 -1.39 10.50 17.28
C GLY A 228 -0.96 11.96 17.50
N VAL A 229 -0.95 12.39 18.75
CA VAL A 229 -0.22 13.59 19.18
C VAL A 229 1.20 13.14 19.49
N GLN A 230 2.20 13.50 18.67
CA GLN A 230 3.57 13.32 19.12
C GLN A 230 3.78 14.32 20.29
N ASN A 231 4.49 13.90 21.35
CA ASN A 231 5.16 14.84 22.25
C ASN A 231 6.63 14.92 21.83
N ASP A 232 7.18 16.14 21.85
CA ASP A 232 8.52 16.52 21.36
C ASP A 232 9.70 15.98 22.19
N GLY A 233 9.44 15.11 23.18
CA GLY A 233 10.48 14.55 24.04
C GLY A 233 11.09 15.55 25.03
N SER A 234 10.60 16.78 25.12
CA SER A 234 11.17 17.81 26.02
C SER A 234 10.77 17.64 27.50
N ASN A 235 9.81 16.77 27.82
CA ASN A 235 9.22 16.63 29.17
C ASN A 235 9.34 15.22 29.80
N GLY A 236 10.34 14.43 29.43
CA GLY A 236 10.58 13.12 30.09
C GLY A 236 9.45 12.09 29.93
N LYS A 237 8.54 12.31 28.96
CA LYS A 237 7.50 11.34 28.57
C LYS A 237 7.95 10.59 27.30
N PRO A 238 7.63 9.29 27.16
CA PRO A 238 8.05 8.48 26.03
C PRO A 238 7.57 9.06 24.68
N LYS A 239 8.41 8.89 23.64
CA LYS A 239 8.09 9.22 22.25
C LYS A 239 6.89 8.40 21.78
N GLN A 240 5.92 9.06 21.16
CA GLN A 240 4.69 8.41 20.71
C GLN A 240 4.52 8.65 19.21
N ALA A 241 4.72 7.59 18.41
CA ALA A 241 4.41 7.56 16.99
C ALA A 241 3.06 6.85 16.82
N GLY A 242 2.09 7.51 16.22
CA GLY A 242 0.83 6.87 15.89
C GLY A 242 0.21 7.48 14.66
N GLY A 243 0.04 6.68 13.62
CA GLY A 243 -0.63 7.00 12.38
C GLY A 243 -0.75 5.73 11.55
N ALA A 244 -1.33 5.83 10.36
CA ALA A 244 -1.51 4.71 9.46
C ALA A 244 -0.32 4.58 8.51
N ILE A 245 0.15 3.35 8.28
CA ILE A 245 1.23 3.06 7.31
C ILE A 245 0.83 2.05 6.24
N GLY A 246 -0.20 1.24 6.50
CA GLY A 246 -0.81 0.34 5.53
C GLY A 246 -2.31 0.59 5.49
N LEU A 247 -2.90 0.54 4.30
CA LEU A 247 -4.30 0.89 4.08
C LEU A 247 -4.89 0.06 2.96
N THR A 248 -6.10 -0.45 3.18
CA THR A 248 -6.97 -0.99 2.15
C THR A 248 -8.42 -0.69 2.53
N GLY A 249 -9.38 -1.01 1.67
CA GLY A 249 -10.78 -0.79 1.95
C GLY A 249 -11.71 -1.46 0.96
N ARG A 250 -13.00 -1.28 1.22
CA ARG A 250 -14.09 -1.63 0.30
C ARG A 250 -15.27 -0.69 0.50
N VAL A 251 -16.11 -0.57 -0.52
CA VAL A 251 -17.41 0.10 -0.40
C VAL A 251 -18.47 -0.97 -0.11
N LEU A 252 -19.30 -0.73 0.90
CA LEU A 252 -20.44 -1.59 1.25
C LEU A 252 -21.60 -1.35 0.29
N ASP A 253 -22.56 -2.27 0.26
CA ASP A 253 -23.81 -2.09 -0.48
C ASP A 253 -24.62 -0.87 0.01
N SER A 254 -24.40 -0.44 1.26
CA SER A 254 -24.95 0.80 1.81
C SER A 254 -24.35 2.08 1.19
N GLY A 255 -23.27 1.96 0.42
CA GLY A 255 -22.49 3.08 -0.13
C GLY A 255 -21.42 3.61 0.82
N GLU A 256 -21.38 3.15 2.07
CA GLU A 256 -20.35 3.54 3.04
C GLU A 256 -19.01 2.87 2.71
N THR A 257 -17.90 3.59 2.95
CA THR A 257 -16.56 3.02 2.80
C THR A 257 -16.08 2.42 4.11
N VAL A 258 -15.66 1.16 4.10
CA VAL A 258 -14.91 0.53 5.20
C VAL A 258 -13.44 0.55 4.86
N LEU A 259 -12.63 1.02 5.79
CA LEU A 259 -11.18 1.02 5.70
C LEU A 259 -10.62 0.00 6.68
N TYR A 260 -9.55 -0.67 6.27
CA TYR A 260 -8.71 -1.49 7.12
C TYR A 260 -7.31 -0.92 7.06
N ALA A 261 -6.67 -0.75 8.21
CA ALA A 261 -5.36 -0.12 8.27
C ALA A 261 -4.46 -0.77 9.31
N THR A 262 -3.16 -0.56 9.10
CA THR A 262 -2.11 -0.96 10.01
C THR A 262 -1.35 0.26 10.48
N GLY A 263 -1.09 0.36 11.78
CA GLY A 263 -0.48 1.56 12.34
C GLY A 263 -0.43 1.56 13.86
N GLY A 264 0.10 2.64 14.42
CA GLY A 264 0.06 2.87 15.87
C GLY A 264 -0.93 3.97 16.22
N PHE A 265 -1.39 3.99 17.46
CA PHE A 265 -2.33 5.02 17.98
C PHE A 265 -1.78 5.71 19.21
N SER A 266 -0.46 5.82 19.29
CA SER A 266 0.21 6.22 20.52
C SER A 266 -0.38 7.52 21.10
N GLY A 267 -0.84 7.44 22.35
CA GLY A 267 -1.51 8.54 23.05
C GLY A 267 -3.03 8.41 23.18
N ASN A 268 -3.66 7.46 22.47
CA ASN A 268 -5.10 7.22 22.59
C ASN A 268 -5.44 6.16 23.65
N VAL A 269 -6.57 6.35 24.31
CA VAL A 269 -7.18 5.35 25.19
C VAL A 269 -7.81 4.29 24.32
N VAL A 270 -7.25 3.09 24.36
CA VAL A 270 -7.81 1.91 23.68
C VAL A 270 -8.44 1.03 24.75
N ASN A 271 -9.74 0.73 24.63
CA ASN A 271 -10.47 -0.10 25.60
C ASN A 271 -10.30 0.36 27.06
N GLY A 272 -10.33 1.68 27.30
CA GLY A 272 -10.21 2.25 28.66
C GLY A 272 -8.78 2.29 29.23
N THR A 273 -7.76 1.83 28.50
CA THR A 273 -6.35 1.88 28.94
C THR A 273 -5.51 2.71 27.98
N LEU A 274 -4.69 3.63 28.51
CA LEU A 274 -3.69 4.35 27.71
C LEU A 274 -2.65 3.35 27.22
N ASP A 275 -2.51 3.18 25.91
CA ASP A 275 -1.44 2.34 25.35
C ASP A 275 -0.09 3.06 25.49
N SER A 276 0.55 2.86 26.63
CA SER A 276 1.81 3.52 27.01
C SER A 276 3.00 3.21 26.09
N TYR A 277 2.88 2.24 25.17
CA TYR A 277 4.01 1.82 24.33
C TYR A 277 3.78 1.80 22.82
N GLY A 278 2.70 2.39 22.29
CA GLY A 278 2.57 2.55 20.83
C GLY A 278 2.60 1.20 20.11
N GLY A 279 1.65 0.33 20.45
CA GLY A 279 1.44 -0.93 19.73
C GLY A 279 1.21 -0.69 18.25
N ASN A 280 1.54 -1.70 17.44
CA ASN A 280 1.14 -1.76 16.04
C ASN A 280 -0.13 -2.62 15.94
N TYR A 281 -1.17 -2.06 15.35
CA TYR A 281 -2.50 -2.63 15.33
C TYR A 281 -2.96 -2.87 13.90
N LEU A 282 -3.78 -3.90 13.75
CA LEU A 282 -4.72 -4.02 12.63
C LEU A 282 -6.07 -3.49 13.13
N TYR A 283 -6.66 -2.57 12.39
CA TYR A 283 -7.93 -1.96 12.76
C TYR A 283 -8.80 -1.69 11.54
N ALA A 284 -10.10 -1.53 11.78
CA ALA A 284 -11.07 -1.15 10.78
C ALA A 284 -11.89 0.05 11.22
N LEU A 285 -12.36 0.85 10.27
CA LEU A 285 -13.34 1.90 10.52
C LEU A 285 -14.32 2.02 9.35
N ILE A 286 -15.53 2.49 9.63
CA ILE A 286 -16.52 2.85 8.62
C ILE A 286 -16.51 4.37 8.52
N ASP A 287 -16.31 4.90 7.32
CA ASP A 287 -16.31 6.34 7.09
C ASP A 287 -17.73 6.92 7.21
N LYS A 288 -17.98 7.55 8.36
CA LYS A 288 -19.15 8.37 8.69
C LYS A 288 -18.76 9.85 8.89
N GLY A 289 -17.58 10.25 8.43
CA GLY A 289 -17.00 11.58 8.63
C GLY A 289 -15.80 11.60 9.59
N ALA A 290 -15.30 12.81 9.88
CA ALA A 290 -14.06 13.02 10.64
C ALA A 290 -14.04 12.41 12.05
N GLN A 291 -15.21 12.19 12.67
CA GLN A 291 -15.36 11.60 14.00
C GLN A 291 -15.65 10.09 13.95
N SER A 292 -15.39 9.43 12.83
CA SER A 292 -15.56 7.98 12.74
C SER A 292 -14.67 7.27 13.75
N ASP A 293 -15.27 6.35 14.49
CA ASP A 293 -14.55 5.50 15.42
C ASP A 293 -13.96 4.29 14.69
N PHE A 294 -12.94 3.68 15.29
CA PHE A 294 -12.32 2.46 14.78
C PHE A 294 -12.53 1.28 15.72
N THR A 295 -12.45 0.09 15.16
CA THR A 295 -12.41 -1.18 15.88
C THR A 295 -11.04 -1.79 15.69
N ILE A 296 -10.37 -2.11 16.80
CA ILE A 296 -9.15 -2.91 16.74
C ILE A 296 -9.53 -4.35 16.44
N LEU A 297 -8.91 -4.89 15.40
CA LEU A 297 -9.08 -6.28 14.99
C LEU A 297 -7.96 -7.15 15.57
N ASP A 298 -6.75 -6.60 15.65
CA ASP A 298 -5.60 -7.32 16.20
C ASP A 298 -4.48 -6.37 16.69
N LYS A 299 -3.61 -6.89 17.55
CA LYS A 299 -2.41 -6.21 18.08
C LYS A 299 -1.19 -7.08 17.83
N ALA A 300 -0.19 -6.52 17.15
CA ALA A 300 1.09 -7.18 16.95
C ALA A 300 1.81 -7.40 18.31
N ALA A 301 2.57 -8.50 18.42
CA ALA A 301 3.39 -8.75 19.60
C ALA A 301 4.46 -7.66 19.80
N ALA A 302 5.07 -7.61 20.99
CA ALA A 302 5.96 -6.52 21.44
C ALA A 302 7.21 -6.25 20.56
N THR A 303 7.51 -7.10 19.58
CA THR A 303 8.63 -6.98 18.63
C THR A 303 8.20 -7.13 17.18
N GLU A 304 6.89 -7.17 16.93
CA GLU A 304 6.31 -7.38 15.62
C GLU A 304 5.60 -6.12 15.15
N SER A 305 5.37 -6.05 13.84
CA SER A 305 4.52 -5.01 13.27
C SER A 305 3.84 -5.51 12.02
N PHE A 306 2.54 -5.28 11.92
CA PHE A 306 1.83 -5.31 10.66
C PHE A 306 2.41 -4.21 9.77
N LYS A 307 2.88 -4.62 8.59
CA LYS A 307 3.46 -3.73 7.57
C LYS A 307 2.47 -3.35 6.46
N GLY A 308 1.33 -4.03 6.43
CA GLY A 308 0.29 -3.82 5.43
C GLY A 308 -0.90 -4.71 5.70
N VAL A 309 -1.97 -4.43 4.97
CA VAL A 309 -3.23 -5.18 5.01
C VAL A 309 -3.78 -5.22 3.58
N ALA A 310 -4.40 -6.34 3.23
CA ALA A 310 -5.08 -6.55 1.97
C ALA A 310 -6.36 -7.37 2.23
N LEU A 311 -7.37 -7.16 1.41
CA LEU A 311 -8.56 -8.01 1.42
C LEU A 311 -8.26 -9.28 0.63
N ALA A 312 -8.62 -10.43 1.22
CA ALA A 312 -8.65 -11.67 0.47
C ALA A 312 -9.69 -11.57 -0.67
N PRO A 313 -9.44 -12.20 -1.82
CA PRO A 313 -10.47 -12.29 -2.86
C PRO A 313 -11.68 -13.03 -2.29
N VAL A 314 -12.86 -12.50 -2.54
CA VAL A 314 -14.09 -13.26 -2.34
C VAL A 314 -14.45 -13.85 -3.70
N PRO A 315 -14.53 -15.18 -3.86
CA PRO A 315 -15.00 -15.78 -5.11
C PRO A 315 -16.37 -15.17 -5.44
N GLU A 316 -16.53 -14.60 -6.64
CA GLU A 316 -17.85 -14.08 -7.01
C GLU A 316 -18.86 -15.24 -6.98
N PRO A 317 -20.07 -15.03 -6.41
CA PRO A 317 -21.10 -16.07 -6.34
C PRO A 317 -21.39 -16.72 -7.70
N ALA A 318 -21.22 -15.96 -8.79
CA ALA A 318 -21.39 -16.44 -10.16
C ALA A 318 -20.43 -17.57 -10.54
N SER A 319 -19.20 -17.58 -10.01
CA SER A 319 -18.22 -18.65 -10.24
C SER A 319 -18.70 -20.00 -9.68
N LEU A 320 -19.31 -19.97 -8.49
CA LEU A 320 -19.90 -21.15 -7.85
C LEU A 320 -21.18 -21.59 -8.58
N LEU A 321 -22.01 -20.65 -9.03
CA LEU A 321 -23.18 -20.93 -9.84
C LEU A 321 -22.81 -21.53 -11.20
N LEU A 322 -21.76 -21.04 -11.88
CA LEU A 322 -21.29 -21.62 -13.14
C LEU A 322 -20.69 -23.01 -12.94
N LEU A 323 -19.94 -23.22 -11.85
CA LEU A 323 -19.39 -24.53 -11.51
C LEU A 323 -20.52 -25.53 -11.21
N ALA A 324 -21.52 -25.12 -10.43
CA ALA A 324 -22.69 -25.92 -10.13
C ALA A 324 -23.54 -26.21 -11.39
N ALA A 325 -23.72 -25.22 -12.26
CA ALA A 325 -24.41 -25.39 -13.53
C ALA A 325 -23.66 -26.34 -14.48
N GLY A 326 -22.33 -26.20 -14.58
CA GLY A 326 -21.47 -27.08 -15.37
C GLY A 326 -21.50 -28.54 -14.89
N LEU A 327 -21.44 -28.75 -13.57
CA LEU A 327 -21.60 -30.09 -12.97
C LEU A 327 -23.01 -30.64 -13.19
N GLY A 328 -24.04 -29.80 -13.11
CA GLY A 328 -25.43 -30.18 -13.41
C GLY A 328 -25.61 -30.68 -14.84
N VAL A 329 -25.02 -29.99 -15.83
CA VAL A 329 -25.06 -30.40 -17.25
C VAL A 329 -24.35 -31.74 -17.47
N LEU A 330 -23.21 -31.98 -16.80
CA LEU A 330 -22.48 -33.25 -16.88
C LEU A 330 -23.29 -34.42 -16.32
N VAL A 331 -23.99 -34.22 -15.20
CA VAL A 331 -24.86 -35.25 -14.60
C VAL A 331 -26.05 -35.56 -15.51
N VAL A 332 -26.67 -34.55 -16.12
CA VAL A 332 -27.79 -34.74 -17.07
C VAL A 332 -27.32 -35.50 -18.31
N ARG A 333 -26.17 -35.13 -18.89
CA ARG A 333 -25.59 -35.85 -20.04
C ARG A 333 -25.24 -37.30 -19.70
N ALA A 334 -24.65 -37.56 -18.54
CA ALA A 334 -24.35 -38.92 -18.09
C ALA A 334 -25.60 -39.78 -17.89
N ARG A 335 -26.72 -39.18 -17.46
CA ARG A 335 -28.02 -39.87 -17.37
C ARG A 335 -28.61 -40.17 -18.74
N GLN A 336 -28.53 -39.24 -19.69
CA GLN A 336 -29.03 -39.45 -21.06
C GLN A 336 -28.26 -40.56 -21.80
N GLN A 337 -26.94 -40.64 -21.64
CA GLN A 337 -26.12 -41.69 -22.27
C GLN A 337 -26.40 -43.10 -21.72
N ARG A 338 -26.79 -43.22 -20.44
CA ARG A 338 -27.21 -44.50 -19.85
C ARG A 338 -28.61 -44.94 -20.28
N ALA A 339 -29.46 -44.01 -20.69
CA ALA A 339 -30.80 -44.31 -21.20
C ALA A 339 -30.78 -44.76 -22.67
N SER A 340 -29.78 -44.34 -23.46
CA SER A 340 -29.63 -44.71 -24.88
C SER A 340 -28.88 -46.03 -25.12
N THR A 341 -28.48 -46.74 -24.06
CA THR A 341 -27.74 -48.02 -24.11
C THR A 341 -28.56 -49.20 -23.57
N ARG A 342 -29.89 -49.06 -23.47
CA ARG A 342 -30.83 -50.14 -23.16
C ARG A 342 -31.81 -50.35 -24.30
#